data_AF-A0A2S5IWN6-F1
#
_entry.id   AF-A0A2S5IWN6-F1
#
_cell.length_a   1.000
_cell.length_b   1.000
_cell.length_c   1.000
_cell.angle_alpha   90.00
_cell.angle_beta   90.00
_cell.angle_gamma   90.00
#
_symmetry.space_group_name_H-M   'P 1'
#
loop_
_entity.id
_entity.type
_entity.pdbx_description
1 polymer ?
#
loop_
_entity_poly.entity_id
_entity_poly.type
_entity_poly.pdbx_seq_one_letter_code
_entity_poly.pdbx_strand_id
1 'polypeptide(L)'
;MDPMNADIVLRRFFAASGHTRHPESLLRYERIQHHLRSYLEHVAATRLTGTDRELLALERQFGTEEPYATVMGARQLLHALPEFLAAPQLLPDFHDRLAQISVASRLAQWLCSRQLVQREDSWDDVVLTRAAAEQARRSPAR
;
A
#
# COMPACT_ATOMS: atom_id res chain seq x y z
N MET A 1 21.44 8.74 -3.58
CA MET A 1 20.18 8.14 -4.05
C MET A 1 19.09 9.09 -3.64
N ASP A 2 18.26 9.57 -4.57
CA ASP A 2 17.04 10.26 -4.17
C ASP A 2 16.24 9.34 -3.23
N PRO A 3 15.80 9.83 -2.06
CA PRO A 3 14.95 9.05 -1.19
C PRO A 3 13.66 8.74 -1.97
N MET A 4 13.45 7.46 -2.29
CA MET A 4 12.21 7.02 -2.91
C MET A 4 11.11 7.01 -1.85
N ASN A 5 10.29 8.05 -1.88
CA ASN A 5 9.06 8.10 -1.09
C ASN A 5 7.98 7.18 -1.68
N ALA A 6 6.94 6.95 -0.90
CA ALA A 6 5.83 6.08 -1.23
C ALA A 6 5.11 6.55 -2.50
N ASP A 7 5.00 7.85 -2.78
CA ASP A 7 4.40 8.35 -4.02
C ASP A 7 5.16 7.87 -5.27
N ILE A 8 6.49 8.06 -5.31
CA ILE A 8 7.33 7.62 -6.43
C ILE A 8 7.23 6.09 -6.60
N VAL A 9 7.26 5.35 -5.49
CA VAL A 9 7.14 3.89 -5.47
C VAL A 9 5.80 3.45 -6.07
N LEU A 10 4.69 4.02 -5.60
CA LEU A 10 3.35 3.68 -6.07
C LEU A 10 3.17 4.03 -7.54
N ARG A 11 3.60 5.22 -7.98
CA ARG A 11 3.55 5.62 -9.40
C ARG A 11 4.29 4.62 -10.29
N ARG A 12 5.51 4.25 -9.91
CA ARG A 12 6.33 3.27 -10.67
C ARG A 12 5.69 1.88 -10.67
N PHE A 13 5.18 1.43 -9.54
CA PHE A 13 4.52 0.13 -9.43
C PHE A 13 3.26 0.04 -10.30
N PHE A 14 2.39 1.05 -10.25
CA PHE A 14 1.15 1.06 -11.03
C PHE A 14 1.42 1.26 -12.53
N ALA A 15 2.39 2.10 -12.91
CA ALA A 15 2.83 2.23 -14.30
C ALA A 15 3.36 0.90 -14.86
N ALA A 16 4.15 0.15 -14.07
CA ALA A 16 4.63 -1.18 -14.46
C ALA A 16 3.52 -2.25 -14.47
N SER A 17 2.45 -2.05 -13.72
CA SER A 17 1.34 -3.00 -13.60
C SER A 17 0.25 -2.81 -14.66
N GLY A 18 0.21 -1.66 -15.34
CA GLY A 18 -0.81 -1.24 -16.31
C GLY A 18 -0.83 -1.96 -17.66
N HIS A 19 -0.27 -3.16 -17.78
CA HIS A 19 -0.20 -3.90 -19.06
C HIS A 19 -1.52 -4.57 -19.48
N THR A 20 -2.62 -4.37 -18.74
CA THR A 20 -3.91 -5.02 -19.02
C THR A 20 -4.72 -4.17 -20.00
N ARG A 21 -4.99 -4.69 -21.21
CA ARG A 21 -5.70 -3.96 -22.28
C ARG A 21 -7.22 -3.81 -22.06
N HIS A 22 -7.79 -4.42 -21.03
CA HIS A 22 -9.23 -4.40 -20.78
C HIS A 22 -9.64 -3.18 -19.93
N PRO A 23 -10.58 -2.31 -20.41
CA PRO A 23 -11.00 -1.10 -19.71
C PRO A 23 -11.50 -1.33 -18.28
N GLU A 24 -12.26 -2.40 -18.06
CA GLU A 24 -12.78 -2.74 -16.74
C GLU A 24 -11.67 -3.07 -15.72
N SER A 25 -10.58 -3.69 -16.20
CA SER A 25 -9.41 -3.96 -15.35
C SER A 25 -8.65 -2.68 -15.00
N LEU A 26 -8.60 -1.70 -15.91
CA LEU A 26 -8.00 -0.40 -15.63
C LEU A 26 -8.78 0.35 -14.54
N LEU A 27 -10.11 0.45 -14.68
CA LEU A 27 -10.97 1.09 -13.68
C LEU A 27 -10.87 0.42 -12.31
N ARG A 28 -10.68 -0.90 -12.26
CA ARG A 28 -10.45 -1.62 -11.00
C ARG A 28 -9.10 -1.26 -10.38
N TYR A 29 -8.04 -1.18 -11.18
CA TYR A 29 -6.71 -0.77 -10.69
C TYR A 29 -6.70 0.67 -10.19
N GLU A 30 -7.36 1.60 -10.90
CA GLU A 30 -7.51 2.99 -10.47
C GLU A 30 -8.24 3.08 -9.13
N ARG A 31 -9.34 2.34 -8.95
CA ARG A 31 -10.07 2.28 -7.68
C ARG A 31 -9.19 1.74 -6.54
N ILE A 32 -8.41 0.69 -6.78
CA ILE A 32 -7.51 0.13 -5.77
C ILE A 32 -6.37 1.11 -5.45
N GLN A 33 -5.81 1.78 -6.45
CA GLN A 33 -4.77 2.80 -6.26
C GLN A 33 -5.30 3.95 -5.40
N HIS A 34 -6.49 4.47 -5.72
CA HIS A 34 -7.12 5.52 -4.94
C HIS A 34 -7.41 5.07 -3.51
N HIS A 35 -7.96 3.85 -3.34
CA HIS A 35 -8.24 3.28 -2.03
C HIS A 35 -6.97 3.10 -1.18
N LEU A 36 -5.89 2.59 -1.77
CA LEU A 36 -4.60 2.45 -1.08
C LEU A 36 -4.06 3.81 -0.63
N ARG A 37 -4.06 4.82 -1.50
CA ARG A 37 -3.60 6.17 -1.14
C ARG A 37 -4.43 6.76 -0.02
N SER A 38 -5.76 6.68 -0.11
CA SER A 38 -6.65 7.14 0.95
C SER A 38 -6.42 6.40 2.27
N TYR A 39 -6.25 5.07 2.24
CA TYR A 39 -5.93 4.28 3.42
C TYR A 39 -4.61 4.72 4.07
N LEU A 40 -3.57 5.00 3.27
CA LEU A 40 -2.27 5.44 3.80
C LEU A 40 -2.40 6.79 4.53
N GLU A 41 -3.11 7.75 3.92
CA GLU A 41 -3.26 9.10 4.48
C GLU A 41 -4.13 9.17 5.73
N HIS A 42 -5.19 8.35 5.78
CA HIS A 42 -6.24 8.48 6.82
C HIS A 42 -6.16 7.40 7.89
N VAL A 43 -5.66 6.21 7.57
CA VAL A 43 -5.65 5.06 8.49
C VAL A 43 -4.22 4.72 8.88
N ALA A 44 -3.34 4.40 7.93
CA ALA A 44 -1.96 4.02 8.23
C ALA A 44 -1.20 5.16 8.93
N ALA A 45 -1.45 6.41 8.55
CA ALA A 45 -0.92 7.61 9.20
C ALA A 45 -1.18 7.63 10.72
N THR A 46 -2.31 7.10 11.19
CA THR A 46 -2.66 7.07 12.63
C THR A 46 -1.83 6.07 13.43
N ARG A 47 -1.17 5.12 12.75
CA ARG A 47 -0.32 4.10 13.34
C ARG A 47 1.15 4.51 13.41
N LEU A 48 1.52 5.62 12.78
CA LEU A 48 2.90 6.12 12.85
C LEU A 48 3.25 6.52 14.28
N THR A 49 4.50 6.26 14.66
CA THR A 49 5.04 6.58 15.98
C THR A 49 6.40 7.25 15.86
N GLY A 50 6.85 7.89 16.93
CA GLY A 50 8.16 8.57 16.99
C GLY A 50 8.35 9.58 15.87
N THR A 51 9.54 9.53 15.25
CA THR A 51 9.98 10.46 14.21
C THR A 51 9.08 10.47 12.99
N ASP A 52 8.55 9.32 12.54
CA ASP A 52 7.68 9.26 11.36
C ASP A 52 6.38 10.06 11.58
N ARG A 53 5.84 10.03 12.80
CA ARG A 53 4.64 10.82 13.18
C ARG A 53 4.95 12.31 13.22
N GLU A 54 6.11 12.69 13.76
CA GLU A 54 6.53 14.09 13.84
C GLU A 54 6.78 14.69 12.46
N LEU A 55 7.46 13.95 11.58
CA LEU A 55 7.68 14.35 10.19
C LEU A 55 6.36 14.51 9.44
N LEU A 56 5.43 13.56 9.59
CA LEU A 56 4.11 13.68 8.96
C LEU A 56 3.32 14.89 9.48
N ALA A 57 3.37 15.15 10.79
CA ALA A 57 2.71 16.30 11.39
C ALA A 57 3.32 17.63 10.92
N LEU A 58 4.63 17.67 10.70
CA LEU A 58 5.33 18.82 10.13
C LEU A 58 4.91 19.05 8.67
N GLU A 59 4.93 18.00 7.84
CA GLU A 59 4.54 18.10 6.43
C GLU A 59 3.11 18.63 6.25
N ARG A 60 2.18 18.18 7.10
CA ARG A 60 0.78 18.65 7.09
C ARG A 60 0.65 20.16 7.33
N GLN A 61 1.59 20.79 8.03
CA GLN A 61 1.57 22.25 8.25
C GLN A 61 1.81 23.04 6.96
N PHE A 62 2.41 22.41 5.95
CA PHE A 62 2.66 23.02 4.64
C PHE A 62 1.49 22.86 3.66
N GLY A 63 0.41 22.17 4.05
CA GLY A 63 -0.77 21.98 3.20
C GLY A 63 -0.58 20.99 2.06
N THR A 64 0.41 20.09 2.17
CA THR A 64 0.66 19.02 1.19
C THR A 64 -0.57 18.12 1.06
N GLU A 65 -0.95 17.80 -0.17
CA GLU A 65 -2.17 17.03 -0.48
C GLU A 65 -2.09 15.56 -0.04
N GLU A 66 -0.93 14.91 -0.28
CA GLU A 66 -0.65 13.53 0.11
C GLU A 66 0.61 13.47 1.01
N PRO A 67 0.52 13.93 2.26
CA PRO A 67 1.67 14.08 3.15
C PRO A 67 2.30 12.73 3.53
N TYR A 68 1.51 11.67 3.74
CA TYR A 68 2.07 10.34 3.97
C TYR A 68 2.85 9.87 2.75
N ALA A 69 2.26 9.94 1.56
CA ALA A 69 2.91 9.48 0.34
C ALA A 69 4.21 10.24 0.02
N THR A 70 4.27 11.51 0.43
CA THR A 70 5.41 12.41 0.23
C THR A 70 6.56 12.13 1.19
N VAL A 71 6.27 11.85 2.46
CA VAL A 71 7.29 11.74 3.52
C VAL A 71 7.72 10.29 3.75
N MET A 72 6.78 9.34 3.68
CA MET A 72 7.04 7.95 4.04
C MET A 72 7.75 7.18 2.92
N GLY A 73 8.58 6.22 3.30
CA GLY A 73 9.35 5.40 2.36
C GLY A 73 8.72 4.04 2.05
N ALA A 74 9.44 3.24 1.27
CA ALA A 74 9.06 1.86 0.90
C ALA A 74 8.83 0.94 2.11
N ARG A 75 9.56 1.14 3.21
CA ARG A 75 9.41 0.36 4.44
C ARG A 75 8.06 0.59 5.10
N GLN A 76 7.68 1.86 5.33
CA GLN A 76 6.39 2.19 5.91
C GLN A 76 5.24 1.74 5.00
N LEU A 77 5.41 1.87 3.67
CA LEU A 77 4.45 1.33 2.72
C LEU A 77 4.25 -0.18 2.88
N LEU A 78 5.34 -0.96 2.97
CA LEU A 78 5.28 -2.41 3.17
C LEU A 78 4.61 -2.77 4.50
N HIS A 79 4.98 -2.08 5.58
CA HIS A 79 4.43 -2.30 6.91
C HIS A 79 2.91 -2.05 7.00
N ALA A 80 2.38 -1.17 6.15
CA ALA A 80 0.96 -0.84 6.11
C ALA A 80 0.10 -1.87 5.34
N LEU A 81 0.69 -2.71 4.48
CA LEU A 81 -0.05 -3.64 3.62
C LEU A 81 -0.87 -4.72 4.37
N PRO A 82 -0.43 -5.29 5.50
CA PRO A 82 -1.22 -6.28 6.22
C PRO A 82 -2.58 -5.73 6.71
N GLU A 83 -2.61 -4.53 7.29
CA GLU A 83 -3.86 -3.92 7.76
C GLU A 83 -4.73 -3.43 6.60
N PHE A 84 -4.14 -3.02 5.47
CA PHE A 84 -4.88 -2.75 4.23
C PHE A 84 -5.63 -3.99 3.71
N LEU A 85 -5.13 -5.20 3.99
CA LEU A 85 -5.77 -6.47 3.63
C LEU A 85 -6.69 -7.02 4.72
N ALA A 86 -6.93 -6.28 5.80
CA ALA A 86 -7.82 -6.66 6.87
C ALA A 86 -9.15 -5.89 6.81
N ALA A 87 -10.20 -6.42 7.44
CA ALA A 87 -11.41 -5.64 7.69
C ALA A 87 -11.07 -4.45 8.64
N PRO A 88 -11.66 -3.26 8.44
CA PRO A 88 -12.72 -2.93 7.46
C PRO A 88 -12.20 -2.46 6.09
N GLN A 89 -10.90 -2.55 5.82
CA GLN A 89 -10.26 -1.96 4.62
C GLN A 89 -10.42 -2.81 3.35
N LEU A 90 -10.91 -4.03 3.45
CA LEU A 90 -11.24 -4.83 2.27
C LEU A 90 -12.44 -4.24 1.53
N LEU A 91 -12.30 -4.12 0.22
CA LEU A 91 -13.41 -3.70 -0.64
C LEU A 91 -14.58 -4.71 -0.52
N PRO A 92 -15.83 -4.23 -0.49
CA PRO A 92 -16.99 -5.09 -0.28
C PRO A 92 -17.29 -5.96 -1.51
N ASP A 93 -17.10 -5.42 -2.71
CA ASP A 93 -17.25 -6.18 -3.95
C ASP A 93 -16.23 -7.33 -4.03
N PHE A 94 -16.70 -8.50 -4.46
CA PHE A 94 -15.87 -9.70 -4.50
C PHE A 94 -14.71 -9.58 -5.49
N HIS A 95 -14.94 -9.05 -6.69
CA HIS A 95 -13.91 -8.94 -7.72
C HIS A 95 -12.89 -7.85 -7.37
N ASP A 96 -13.35 -6.73 -6.82
CA ASP A 96 -12.49 -5.64 -6.38
C ASP A 96 -11.62 -6.07 -5.18
N ARG A 97 -12.17 -6.84 -4.24
CA ARG A 97 -11.40 -7.45 -3.14
C ARG A 97 -10.33 -8.41 -3.62
N LEU A 98 -10.64 -9.31 -4.57
CA LEU A 98 -9.63 -10.20 -5.14
C LEU A 98 -8.51 -9.41 -5.83
N ALA A 99 -8.88 -8.36 -6.55
CA ALA A 99 -7.91 -7.48 -7.18
C ALA A 99 -7.07 -6.69 -6.16
N GLN A 100 -7.67 -6.20 -5.07
CA GLN A 100 -6.96 -5.55 -3.96
C GLN A 100 -5.92 -6.49 -3.36
N ILE A 101 -6.31 -7.73 -3.05
CA ILE A 101 -5.40 -8.77 -2.53
C ILE A 101 -4.25 -9.03 -3.50
N SER A 102 -4.57 -9.17 -4.80
CA SER A 102 -3.56 -9.38 -5.85
C SER A 102 -2.60 -8.19 -5.96
N VAL A 103 -3.12 -6.96 -5.95
CA VAL A 103 -2.31 -5.73 -6.05
C VAL A 103 -1.38 -5.58 -4.86
N ALA A 104 -1.89 -5.73 -3.63
CA ALA A 104 -1.08 -5.64 -2.42
C ALA A 104 0.02 -6.72 -2.37
N SER A 105 -0.31 -7.96 -2.74
CA SER A 105 0.67 -9.06 -2.80
C SER A 105 1.78 -8.77 -3.82
N ARG A 106 1.40 -8.27 -5.01
CA ARG A 106 2.36 -7.89 -6.05
C ARG A 106 3.22 -6.70 -5.64
N LEU A 107 2.64 -5.73 -4.93
CA LEU A 107 3.37 -4.58 -4.41
C LEU A 107 4.41 -5.02 -3.38
N ALA A 108 4.04 -5.84 -2.39
CA ALA A 108 4.98 -6.39 -1.41
C ALA A 108 6.14 -7.13 -2.09
N GLN A 109 5.83 -7.99 -3.07
CA GLN A 109 6.85 -8.70 -3.85
C GLN A 109 7.73 -7.74 -4.65
N TRP A 110 7.15 -6.70 -5.25
CA TRP A 110 7.88 -5.72 -6.05
C TRP A 110 8.87 -4.93 -5.20
N LEU A 111 8.45 -4.46 -4.02
CA LEU A 111 9.31 -3.75 -3.05
C LEU A 111 10.52 -4.60 -2.65
N CYS A 112 10.30 -5.90 -2.39
CA CYS A 112 11.37 -6.83 -2.06
C CYS A 112 12.30 -7.10 -3.25
N SER A 113 11.75 -7.35 -4.44
CA SER A 113 12.52 -7.68 -5.64
C SER A 113 13.43 -6.54 -6.10
N ARG A 114 13.05 -5.30 -5.83
CA ARG A 114 13.80 -4.09 -6.18
C ARG A 114 14.77 -3.65 -5.08
N GLN A 115 14.92 -4.43 -4.00
CA GLN A 115 15.75 -4.10 -2.82
C GLN A 115 15.44 -2.72 -2.23
N LEU A 116 14.19 -2.27 -2.35
CA LEU A 116 13.74 -0.99 -1.79
C LEU A 116 13.53 -1.07 -0.29
N VAL A 117 13.58 -2.28 0.24
CA VAL A 117 13.49 -2.59 1.65
C VAL A 117 14.58 -3.63 1.95
N GLN A 118 15.32 -3.44 3.04
CA GLN A 118 16.34 -4.39 3.46
C GLN A 118 15.67 -5.67 3.96
N ARG A 119 16.19 -6.81 3.51
CA ARG A 119 15.52 -8.10 3.62
C ARG A 119 15.44 -8.61 5.07
N GLU A 120 16.40 -8.21 5.91
CA GLU A 120 16.51 -8.60 7.31
C GLU A 120 15.46 -7.90 8.20
N ASP A 121 15.15 -6.62 7.94
CA ASP A 121 14.23 -5.82 8.76
C ASP A 121 12.76 -5.92 8.34
N SER A 122 12.46 -6.62 7.24
CA SER A 122 11.14 -6.56 6.60
C SER A 122 10.58 -7.89 6.16
N TRP A 123 11.27 -8.97 6.54
CA TRP A 123 10.79 -10.32 6.35
C TRP A 123 9.44 -10.55 7.05
N ASP A 124 9.28 -10.03 8.27
CA ASP A 124 8.04 -10.18 9.04
C ASP A 124 6.85 -9.49 8.34
N ASP A 125 7.03 -8.28 7.82
CA ASP A 125 5.96 -7.57 7.10
C ASP A 125 5.54 -8.30 5.82
N VAL A 126 6.48 -8.96 5.12
CA VAL A 126 6.19 -9.77 3.94
C VAL A 126 5.37 -11.01 4.33
N VAL A 127 5.78 -11.70 5.39
CA VAL A 127 5.06 -12.87 5.91
C VAL A 127 3.66 -12.48 6.37
N LEU A 128 3.53 -11.37 7.11
CA LEU A 128 2.25 -10.83 7.56
C LEU A 128 1.35 -10.42 6.40
N THR A 129 1.90 -9.76 5.37
CA THR A 129 1.13 -9.38 4.18
C THR A 129 0.60 -10.62 3.46
N ARG A 130 1.42 -11.66 3.34
CA ARG A 130 1.01 -12.93 2.74
C ARG A 130 -0.06 -13.63 3.58
N ALA A 131 0.09 -13.67 4.90
CA ALA A 131 -0.90 -14.25 5.79
C ALA A 131 -2.23 -13.49 5.73
N ALA A 132 -2.20 -12.15 5.72
CA ALA A 132 -3.37 -11.30 5.57
C ALA A 132 -4.06 -11.54 4.21
N ALA A 133 -3.28 -11.68 3.12
CA ALA A 133 -3.82 -12.03 1.80
C ALA A 133 -4.57 -13.38 1.80
N GLU A 134 -4.00 -14.42 2.42
CA GLU A 134 -4.67 -15.72 2.53
C GLU A 134 -5.93 -15.64 3.41
N GLN A 135 -5.89 -14.88 4.50
CA GLN A 135 -7.04 -14.69 5.37
C GLN A 135 -8.18 -13.92 4.68
N ALA A 136 -7.84 -12.87 3.93
CA ALA A 136 -8.78 -12.06 3.17
C ALA A 136 -9.52 -12.88 2.10
N ARG A 137 -8.83 -13.86 1.47
CA ARG A 137 -9.45 -14.79 0.51
C ARG A 137 -10.45 -15.74 1.15
N ARG A 138 -10.25 -16.10 2.43
CA ARG A 138 -11.10 -17.03 3.17
C ARG A 138 -12.29 -16.35 3.84
N SER A 139 -12.23 -15.04 4.01
CA SER A 139 -13.26 -14.28 4.72
C SER A 139 -14.49 -14.04 3.82
N PRO A 140 -15.71 -14.46 4.22
CA PRO A 140 -16.92 -14.17 3.46
C PRO A 140 -17.15 -12.66 3.39
N ALA A 141 -17.83 -12.18 2.33
CA ALA A 141 -18.28 -10.79 2.27
C ALA A 141 -19.18 -10.54 3.50
N ARG A 142 -18.81 -9.58 4.35
CA ARG A 142 -19.71 -9.08 5.40
C ARG A 142 -20.50 -7.91 4.87
#